data_AF-A0A3N9TC36-F1
#
_entry.id   AF-A0A3N9TC36-F1
#
_cell.length_a   1.000
_cell.length_b   1.000
_cell.length_c   1.000
_cell.angle_alpha   90.00
_cell.angle_beta   90.00
_cell.angle_gamma   90.00
#
_symmetry.space_group_name_H-M   'P 1'
#
loop_
_entity.id
_entity.type
_entity.pdbx_description
1 polymer ?
#
loop_
_entity_poly.entity_id
_entity_poly.type
_entity_poly.pdbx_seq_one_letter_code
_entity_poly.pdbx_strand_id
1 'polypeptide(L)'
;MKIIAVTQDQIILKDGVPADARKIGGYHMTNGEWAVHFDTTLGLGHVEYLDNRVNVDLTQADYDAHYAWLETTHQQVLDYDAEQQAIADSADSDDSSATV
;
A
#
# COMPACT_ATOMS: atom_id res chain seq x y z
N MET A 1 -14.09 4.74 -0.93
CA MET A 1 -12.76 4.11 -1.16
C MET A 1 -12.40 3.30 0.07
N LYS A 2 -11.91 2.08 -0.13
CA LYS A 2 -11.52 1.15 0.92
C LYS A 2 -10.01 0.97 0.90
N ILE A 3 -9.40 1.09 2.07
CA ILE A 3 -7.98 0.80 2.25
C ILE A 3 -7.80 -0.30 3.28
N ILE A 4 -6.91 -1.23 2.98
CA ILE A 4 -6.46 -2.29 3.87
C ILE A 4 -4.95 -2.31 3.81
N ALA A 5 -4.27 -2.18 4.95
CA ALA A 5 -2.83 -2.31 5.03
C ALA A 5 -2.49 -3.42 6.02
N VAL A 6 -1.69 -4.41 5.60
CA VAL A 6 -1.28 -5.55 6.42
C VAL A 6 0.22 -5.50 6.65
N THR A 7 0.62 -5.11 7.85
CA THR A 7 2.02 -4.81 8.20
C THR A 7 2.94 -6.01 8.02
N GLN A 8 2.51 -7.22 8.38
CA GLN A 8 3.36 -8.40 8.26
C GLN A 8 3.62 -8.78 6.80
N ASP A 9 2.59 -8.67 5.96
CA ASP A 9 2.68 -9.00 4.54
C ASP A 9 3.32 -7.87 3.72
N GLN A 10 3.37 -6.66 4.29
CA GLN A 10 3.84 -5.44 3.63
C GLN A 10 3.00 -5.11 2.39
N ILE A 11 1.71 -5.41 2.45
CA ILE A 11 0.75 -5.21 1.36
C ILE A 11 -0.24 -4.12 1.75
N ILE A 12 -0.45 -3.17 0.83
CA ILE A 12 -1.52 -2.19 0.91
C ILE A 12 -2.50 -2.48 -0.23
N LEU A 13 -3.79 -2.63 0.07
CA LEU A 13 -4.86 -2.73 -0.89
C LEU A 13 -5.67 -1.44 -0.86
N LYS A 14 -5.85 -0.82 -2.03
CA LYS A 14 -6.71 0.35 -2.21
C LYS A 14 -7.76 0.02 -3.27
N ASP A 15 -9.04 0.00 -2.88
CA ASP A 15 -10.17 -0.38 -3.74
C ASP A 15 -9.96 -1.71 -4.49
N GLY A 16 -9.31 -2.66 -3.82
CA GLY A 16 -9.01 -4.00 -4.38
C GLY A 16 -7.73 -4.07 -5.21
N VAL A 17 -7.01 -2.97 -5.42
CA VAL A 17 -5.71 -2.96 -6.10
C VAL A 17 -4.60 -3.18 -5.09
N PRO A 18 -3.89 -4.32 -5.13
CA PRO A 18 -2.78 -4.60 -4.22
C PRO A 18 -1.51 -3.87 -4.63
N ALA A 19 -0.75 -3.40 -3.64
CA ALA A 19 0.57 -2.82 -3.76
C ALA A 19 1.51 -3.52 -2.78
N ASP A 20 2.54 -4.19 -3.30
CA ASP A 20 3.60 -4.81 -2.49
C ASP A 20 4.66 -3.78 -2.14
N ALA A 21 4.60 -3.26 -0.92
CA ALA A 21 5.49 -2.20 -0.47
C ALA A 21 6.95 -2.65 -0.34
N ARG A 22 7.24 -3.96 -0.30
CA ARG A 22 8.62 -4.47 -0.25
C ARG A 22 9.44 -4.01 -1.45
N LYS A 23 8.79 -3.75 -2.58
CA LYS A 23 9.41 -3.23 -3.81
C LYS A 23 10.05 -1.85 -3.62
N ILE A 24 9.52 -1.03 -2.71
CA ILE A 24 10.02 0.32 -2.41
C ILE A 24 10.70 0.40 -1.03
N GLY A 25 11.06 -0.74 -0.44
CA GLY A 25 11.73 -0.81 0.87
C GLY A 25 10.82 -1.09 2.07
N GLY A 26 9.51 -1.26 1.84
CA GLY A 26 8.52 -1.55 2.87
C GLY A 26 7.97 -0.32 3.59
N TYR A 27 7.06 -0.55 4.54
CA TYR A 27 6.55 0.47 5.46
C TYR A 27 6.52 -0.07 6.90
N HIS A 28 6.44 0.86 7.85
CA HIS A 28 6.39 0.56 9.26
C HIS A 28 5.22 1.27 9.93
N MET A 29 4.40 0.51 10.65
CA MET A 29 3.37 1.06 11.52
C MET A 29 3.97 1.38 12.89
N THR A 30 3.70 2.57 13.42
CA THR A 30 4.49 3.15 14.52
C THR A 30 4.09 2.68 15.92
N ASN A 31 2.92 2.06 16.08
CA ASN A 31 2.38 1.64 17.38
C ASN A 31 2.11 0.12 17.46
N GLY A 32 2.75 -0.69 16.60
CA GLY A 32 2.61 -2.14 16.60
C GLY A 32 1.30 -2.65 15.98
N GLU A 33 0.73 -1.88 15.05
CA GLU A 33 -0.46 -2.23 14.29
C GLU A 33 -0.15 -3.43 13.38
N TRP A 34 -0.97 -4.48 13.48
CA TRP A 34 -0.99 -5.60 12.56
C TRP A 34 -1.61 -5.15 11.23
N ALA A 35 -2.82 -4.60 11.29
CA ALA A 35 -3.57 -4.18 10.12
C ALA A 35 -4.39 -2.92 10.39
N VAL A 36 -4.60 -2.17 9.32
CA VAL A 36 -5.51 -1.02 9.28
C VAL A 36 -6.52 -1.28 8.18
N HIS A 37 -7.80 -1.22 8.52
CA HIS A 37 -8.91 -1.35 7.59
C HIS A 37 -9.75 -0.09 7.69
N PHE A 38 -9.96 0.62 6.58
CA PHE A 38 -10.74 1.87 6.60
C PHE A 38 -11.62 2.03 5.36
N ASP A 39 -12.88 2.42 5.57
CA ASP A 39 -13.83 2.75 4.52
C ASP A 39 -14.19 4.24 4.57
N THR A 40 -13.58 5.02 3.68
CA THR A 40 -13.83 6.46 3.56
C THR A 40 -15.25 6.82 3.14
N THR A 41 -15.99 5.89 2.54
CA THR A 41 -17.40 6.13 2.18
C THR A 41 -18.29 6.10 3.43
N LEU A 42 -17.93 5.26 4.40
CA LEU A 42 -18.63 5.19 5.68
C LEU A 42 -18.00 6.08 6.76
N GLY A 43 -16.76 6.51 6.57
CA GLY A 43 -15.98 7.27 7.55
C GLY A 43 -15.60 6.46 8.78
N LEU A 44 -15.53 5.12 8.63
CA LEU A 44 -15.34 4.16 9.71
C LEU A 44 -14.36 3.06 9.30
N GLY A 45 -13.63 2.56 10.29
CA GLY A 45 -12.69 1.47 10.12
C GLY A 45 -12.25 0.88 11.45
N HIS A 46 -11.16 0.12 11.43
CA HIS A 46 -10.53 -0.41 12.64
C HIS A 46 -9.03 -0.65 12.45
N VAL A 47 -8.34 -0.69 13.58
CA VAL A 47 -6.95 -1.15 13.70
C VAL A 47 -6.91 -2.44 14.50
N GLU A 48 -6.10 -3.36 14.03
CA GLU A 48 -5.71 -4.59 14.73
C GLU A 48 -4.26 -4.47 15.16
N TYR A 49 -3.90 -5.04 16.30
CA TYR A 49 -2.55 -4.94 16.88
C TYR A 49 -1.85 -6.31 16.92
N LEU A 50 -0.52 -6.29 16.89
CA LEU A 50 0.31 -7.50 16.96
C LEU A 50 0.36 -8.12 18.38
N ASP A 51 -0.10 -7.40 19.39
CA ASP A 51 -0.10 -7.82 20.79
C ASP A 51 -1.53 -8.12 21.30
N ASN A 52 -1.72 -8.15 22.62
CA ASN A 52 -3.00 -8.49 23.24
C ASN A 52 -3.98 -7.31 23.36
N ARG A 53 -3.70 -6.17 22.71
CA ARG A 53 -4.65 -5.05 22.65
C ARG A 53 -5.89 -5.45 21.85
N VAL A 54 -7.03 -4.91 22.28
CA VAL A 54 -8.28 -5.05 21.53
C VAL A 54 -8.23 -4.22 20.26
N ASN A 55 -8.97 -4.66 19.24
CA ASN A 55 -9.15 -3.88 18.03
C ASN A 55 -9.82 -2.53 18.38
N VAL A 56 -9.37 -1.47 17.73
CA VAL A 56 -9.83 -0.10 17.97
C VAL A 56 -10.54 0.40 16.73
N ASP A 57 -11.76 0.90 16.91
CA ASP A 57 -12.50 1.56 15.83
C ASP A 57 -11.79 2.87 15.43
N LEU A 58 -11.73 3.12 14.13
CA LEU A 58 -11.22 4.36 13.56
C LEU A 58 -12.36 5.23 13.07
N THR A 59 -12.33 6.50 13.45
CA THR A 59 -13.09 7.54 12.75
C THR A 59 -12.29 8.09 11.57
N GLN A 60 -12.96 8.83 10.68
CA GLN A 60 -12.28 9.59 9.62
C GLN A 60 -11.16 10.48 10.15
N ALA A 61 -11.37 11.18 11.28
CA ALA A 61 -10.36 12.06 11.85
C ALA A 61 -9.12 11.28 12.33
N ASP A 62 -9.32 10.11 12.93
CA ASP A 62 -8.22 9.25 13.38
C ASP A 62 -7.44 8.68 12.19
N TYR A 63 -8.16 8.24 11.16
CA TYR A 63 -7.53 7.76 9.93
C TYR A 63 -6.69 8.85 9.24
N ASP A 64 -7.25 10.05 9.07
CA ASP A 64 -6.57 11.15 8.41
C ASP A 64 -5.31 11.57 9.18
N ALA A 65 -5.39 11.59 10.51
CA ALA A 65 -4.28 11.98 11.37
C ALA A 65 -3.13 10.96 11.41
N HIS A 66 -3.44 9.66 11.31
CA HIS A 66 -2.47 8.61 11.61
C HIS A 66 -2.13 7.67 10.45
N TYR A 67 -3.01 7.53 9.44
CA TYR A 67 -2.92 6.45 8.46
C TYR A 67 -3.11 6.90 7.00
N ALA A 68 -3.53 8.13 6.72
CA ALA A 68 -3.69 8.63 5.34
C ALA A 68 -2.40 8.54 4.49
N TRP A 69 -1.23 8.51 5.12
CA TRP A 69 0.05 8.31 4.43
C TRP A 69 0.13 6.95 3.70
N LEU A 70 -0.64 5.94 4.11
CA LEU A 70 -0.71 4.63 3.44
C LEU A 70 -1.16 4.75 1.98
N GLU A 71 -1.97 5.75 1.67
CA GLU A 71 -2.40 6.04 0.29
C GLU A 71 -1.24 6.53 -0.57
N THR A 72 -0.38 7.37 0.00
CA THR A 72 0.83 7.85 -0.68
C THR A 72 1.80 6.70 -0.91
N THR A 73 2.00 5.83 0.08
CA THR A 73 2.84 4.64 -0.06
C THR A 73 2.29 3.68 -1.12
N HIS A 74 0.98 3.48 -1.16
CA HIS A 74 0.33 2.69 -2.21
C HIS A 74 0.62 3.25 -3.60
N GLN A 75 0.46 4.57 -3.79
CA GLN A 75 0.75 5.22 -5.07
C GLN A 75 2.23 5.10 -5.47
N GLN A 76 3.16 5.25 -4.51
CA GLN A 76 4.60 5.10 -4.77
C GLN A 76 4.96 3.71 -5.31
N VAL A 77 4.30 2.65 -4.81
CA VAL A 77 4.50 1.29 -5.33
C VAL A 77 3.99 1.17 -6.76
N LEU A 78 2.82 1.74 -7.06
CA LEU A 78 2.27 1.69 -8.42
C LEU A 78 3.14 2.47 -9.42
N ASP A 79 3.67 3.62 -9.00
CA ASP A 79 4.57 4.43 -9.82
C ASP A 79 5.88 3.65 -10.09
N TYR A 80 6.42 2.99 -9.08
CA TYR A 80 7.58 2.10 -9.23
C TYR A 80 7.29 0.96 -10.22
N ASP A 81 6.15 0.28 -10.10
CA ASP A 81 5.77 -0.80 -11.01
C ASP A 81 5.61 -0.32 -12.45
N ALA A 82 5.03 0.87 -12.66
CA ALA A 82 4.92 1.49 -13.97
C ALA A 82 6.30 1.86 -14.56
N GLU A 83 7.22 2.37 -13.75
CA GLU A 83 8.59 2.68 -14.17
C GLU A 83 9.35 1.40 -14.57
N GLN A 84 9.27 0.33 -13.75
CA GLN A 84 9.91 -0.94 -14.07
C GLN A 84 9.38 -1.55 -15.37
N GLN A 85 8.07 -1.46 -15.61
CA GLN A 85 7.48 -1.93 -16.87
C GLN A 85 7.98 -1.12 -18.08
N ALA A 86 8.03 0.21 -17.98
CA ALA A 86 8.52 1.07 -19.05
C ALA A 86 9.99 0.79 -19.41
N ILE A 87 10.83 0.50 -18.40
CA ILE A 87 12.22 0.10 -18.60
C ILE A 87 12.30 -1.23 -19.33
N ALA A 88 11.51 -2.23 -18.91
CA ALA A 88 11.49 -3.55 -19.54
C ALA A 88 11.04 -3.48 -21.02
N ASP A 89 9.96 -2.75 -21.30
CA ASP A 89 9.45 -2.56 -22.67
C ASP A 89 10.46 -1.86 -23.58
N SER A 90 11.23 -0.91 -23.02
CA SER A 90 12.28 -0.20 -23.77
C SER A 90 13.46 -1.12 -24.09
N ALA A 91 13.87 -1.98 -23.14
CA ALA A 91 14.95 -2.93 -23.34
C ALA A 91 14.64 -3.98 -24.42
N ASP A 92 13.41 -4.49 -24.46
CA ASP A 92 12.96 -5.46 -25.47
C ASP A 92 12.88 -4.84 -26.88
N SER A 93 12.59 -3.55 -26.97
CA SER A 93 12.51 -2.84 -28.25
C SER A 93 13.87 -2.58 -28.92
N ASP A 94 14.95 -2.45 -28.14
CA ASP A 94 16.30 -2.22 -28.66
C ASP A 94 16.98 -3.51 -29.18
N ASP A 95 16.72 -4.67 -28.57
CA ASP A 95 17.30 -5.97 -28.99
C ASP A 95 16.70 -6.49 -30.32
N SER A 96 15.47 -6.08 -30.65
CA SER A 96 14.80 -6.45 -31.90
C SER A 96 15.33 -5.72 -33.15
N SER A 97 16.25 -4.76 -32.99
CA SER A 97 16.84 -3.97 -34.08
C SER A 97 18.20 -4.49 -34.57
N ALA A 98 18.80 -5.48 -33.89
CA ALA A 98 20.18 -5.92 -34.13
C ALA A 98 20.36 -7.13 -35.07
N THR A 99 19.28 -7.61 -35.71
CA THR A 99 19.36 -8.71 -36.71
C THR A 99 18.86 -8.27 -38.08
N VAL A 100 19.72 -7.57 -38.83
CA VAL A 100 19.65 -7.46 -40.31
C VAL A 100 21.05 -7.57 -40.89
#